data_AF-A0A963R9V3-F1
#
_entry.id   AF-A0A963R9V3-F1
#
_cell.length_a   1.000
_cell.length_b   1.000
_cell.length_c   1.000
_cell.angle_alpha   90.00
_cell.angle_beta   90.00
_cell.angle_gamma   90.00
#
_symmetry.space_group_name_H-M   'P 1'
#
loop_
_entity.id
_entity.type
_entity.pdbx_description
1 polymer ?
#
loop_
_entity_poly.entity_id
_entity_poly.type
_entity_poly.pdbx_seq_one_letter_code
_entity_poly.pdbx_strand_id
1 'polypeptide(L)'
;MNILKLRGASLAVLALASALPVQAFAQTETTNGSATEEAAAETGGLQEIVVTAQKRSENVQDVPIAITAVSGAALQEKGITDVAALAGQAPSVTLKSTAAFGGSTATLYSYIRGIGQNDFAFNVEPGVGLYVDGVYLARNIGANVDLLDLDRVEVLKGPQGTLF
;
A
#
# COMPACT_ATOMS: atom_id res chain seq x y z
N MET A 1 15.85 -9.12 0.20
CA MET A 1 14.38 -9.29 0.16
C MET A 1 13.78 -8.21 -0.71
N ASN A 2 12.90 -8.55 -1.66
CA ASN A 2 12.08 -7.58 -2.39
C ASN A 2 10.77 -7.37 -1.62
N ILE A 3 10.07 -6.24 -1.82
CA ILE A 3 8.93 -5.89 -0.97
C ILE A 3 7.72 -5.40 -1.81
N LEU A 4 6.53 -5.86 -1.44
CA LEU A 4 5.25 -5.34 -1.92
C LEU A 4 4.51 -4.69 -0.74
N LYS A 5 4.13 -3.42 -0.84
CA LYS A 5 3.38 -2.71 0.20
C LYS A 5 2.00 -2.30 -0.29
N LEU A 6 1.00 -2.52 0.55
CA LEU A 6 -0.37 -2.04 0.38
C LEU A 6 -0.64 -1.01 1.48
N ARG A 7 -1.21 0.14 1.13
CA ARG A 7 -1.67 1.14 2.11
C ARG A 7 -3.15 1.40 1.94
N GLY A 8 -3.91 1.23 3.00
CA GLY A 8 -5.35 1.51 3.07
C GLY A 8 -5.65 3.00 2.99
N ALA A 9 -6.80 3.32 2.39
CA ALA A 9 -7.39 4.65 2.49
C ALA A 9 -7.77 4.92 3.95
N SER A 10 -7.27 6.01 4.51
CA SER A 10 -7.64 6.41 5.86
C SER A 10 -9.14 6.72 5.90
N LEU A 11 -9.94 5.81 6.45
CA LEU A 11 -11.30 6.14 6.89
C LEU A 11 -11.18 7.19 7.98
N ALA A 12 -11.47 8.45 7.63
CA ALA A 12 -11.72 9.50 8.58
C ALA A 12 -12.84 9.03 9.53
N VAL A 13 -12.47 8.78 10.79
CA VAL A 13 -13.38 8.37 11.85
C VAL A 13 -14.43 9.47 11.99
N LEU A 14 -15.66 9.17 11.57
CA LEU A 14 -16.82 10.05 11.72
C LEU A 14 -17.15 10.13 13.22
N ALA A 15 -16.61 11.14 13.90
CA ALA A 15 -16.90 11.41 15.30
C ALA A 15 -18.37 11.80 15.46
N LEU A 16 -19.17 10.89 16.01
CA LEU A 16 -20.56 11.13 16.38
C LEU A 16 -20.62 12.03 17.62
N ALA A 17 -20.52 13.35 17.41
CA ALA A 17 -20.69 14.34 18.48
C ALA A 17 -22.18 14.48 18.82
N SER A 18 -22.56 13.97 19.99
CA SER A 18 -23.88 14.21 20.59
C SER A 18 -24.00 15.66 21.06
N ALA A 19 -25.07 16.32 20.62
CA ALA A 19 -25.37 17.70 20.93
C ALA A 19 -25.80 17.88 22.39
N LEU A 20 -25.10 18.74 23.12
CA LEU A 20 -25.62 19.44 24.31
C LEU A 20 -25.42 20.94 24.09
N PRO A 21 -26.43 21.80 24.30
CA PRO A 21 -26.30 23.24 24.12
C PRO A 21 -25.75 23.86 25.41
N VAL A 22 -24.53 24.41 25.36
CA VAL A 22 -24.01 25.30 26.42
C VAL A 22 -23.40 26.54 25.77
N GLN A 23 -24.13 27.64 25.95
CA GLN A 23 -23.74 29.04 26.12
C GLN A 23 -22.37 29.50 25.58
N ALA A 24 -22.43 30.46 24.66
CA ALA A 24 -21.31 31.19 24.10
C ALA A 24 -20.54 32.01 25.15
N PHE A 25 -19.21 31.79 25.21
CA PHE A 25 -18.25 32.79 25.66
C PHE A 25 -17.23 33.02 24.55
N ALA A 26 -17.10 34.28 24.14
CA ALA A 26 -16.07 34.72 23.22
C ALA A 26 -14.70 34.67 23.92
N GLN A 27 -13.73 33.96 23.34
CA GLN A 27 -12.33 34.13 23.67
C GLN A 27 -11.47 34.15 22.41
N THR A 28 -10.63 35.18 22.38
CA THR A 28 -9.65 35.59 21.39
C THR A 28 -8.65 34.49 21.02
N GLU A 29 -8.44 34.37 19.71
CA GLU A 29 -7.21 34.02 18.98
C GLU A 29 -6.23 33.01 19.61
N THR A 30 -6.17 31.81 19.03
CA THR A 30 -4.95 31.01 18.98
C THR A 30 -4.86 30.38 17.61
N THR A 31 -3.95 30.93 16.80
CA THR A 31 -3.36 30.33 15.62
C THR A 31 -3.06 28.85 15.85
N ASN A 32 -3.71 27.97 15.09
CA ASN A 32 -3.17 26.65 14.83
C ASN A 32 -3.50 26.26 13.39
N GLY A 33 -2.44 25.93 12.65
CA GLY A 33 -2.43 25.79 11.21
C GLY A 33 -3.56 24.92 10.69
N SER A 34 -4.41 25.55 9.87
CA SER A 34 -5.23 24.82 8.92
C SER A 34 -4.26 24.10 8.00
N ALA A 35 -4.16 22.78 8.16
CA ALA A 35 -3.66 21.93 7.10
C ALA A 35 -4.51 22.26 5.87
N THR A 36 -3.88 22.90 4.88
CA THR A 36 -4.44 23.08 3.56
C THR A 36 -4.79 21.69 3.06
N GLU A 37 -6.08 21.37 3.14
CA GLU A 37 -6.70 20.34 2.33
C GLU A 37 -6.69 20.91 0.91
N GLU A 38 -5.53 20.77 0.27
CA GLU A 38 -5.36 21.08 -1.13
C GLU A 38 -6.08 19.98 -1.88
N ALA A 39 -7.39 20.18 -2.05
CA ALA A 39 -8.09 19.70 -3.21
C ALA A 39 -7.27 20.15 -4.42
N ALA A 40 -6.40 19.26 -4.89
CA ALA A 40 -5.62 19.44 -6.08
C ALA A 40 -6.61 19.63 -7.23
N ALA A 41 -6.89 20.90 -7.50
CA ALA A 41 -7.44 21.32 -8.76
C ALA A 41 -6.52 20.75 -9.83
N GLU A 42 -7.11 19.99 -10.75
CA GLU A 42 -6.53 19.52 -12.00
C GLU A 42 -6.01 20.71 -12.81
N THR A 43 -4.83 21.21 -12.45
CA THR A 43 -3.95 21.99 -13.32
C THR A 43 -2.94 21.00 -13.85
N GLY A 44 -2.86 20.84 -15.17
CA GLY A 44 -2.05 19.84 -15.90
C GLY A 44 -0.53 19.89 -15.68
N GLY A 45 -0.11 19.77 -14.42
CA GLY A 45 1.25 19.54 -13.98
C GLY A 45 1.49 18.06 -13.70
N LEU A 46 2.75 17.71 -13.46
CA LEU A 46 3.15 16.34 -13.14
C LEU A 46 2.58 15.93 -11.78
N GLN A 47 1.79 14.86 -11.75
CA GLN A 47 1.18 14.37 -10.50
C GLN A 47 2.29 13.87 -9.55
N GLU A 48 2.36 14.47 -8.37
CA GLU A 48 3.30 14.06 -7.33
C GLU A 48 2.82 12.77 -6.66
N ILE A 49 3.65 11.72 -6.71
CA ILE A 49 3.36 10.43 -6.07
C ILE A 49 4.19 10.34 -4.80
N VAL A 50 3.52 10.41 -3.65
CA VAL A 50 4.15 10.28 -2.33
C VAL A 50 4.15 8.82 -1.89
N VAL A 51 5.33 8.31 -1.53
CA VAL A 51 5.55 6.92 -1.12
C VAL A 51 6.15 6.84 0.28
N THR A 52 6.09 5.66 0.90
CA THR A 52 6.74 5.37 2.20
C THR A 52 7.75 4.26 2.09
N ALA A 53 8.45 4.25 0.96
CA ALA A 53 9.44 3.27 0.61
C ALA A 53 10.50 3.09 1.71
N GLN A 54 10.97 4.19 2.32
CA GLN A 54 11.99 4.21 3.37
C GLN A 54 11.43 4.48 4.77
N LYS A 55 10.17 4.11 5.04
CA LYS A 55 9.44 4.43 6.29
C LYS A 55 9.28 5.94 6.59
N ARG A 56 9.66 6.81 5.64
CA ARG A 56 9.37 8.25 5.62
C ARG A 56 8.59 8.60 4.36
N SER A 57 7.78 9.66 4.43
CA SER A 57 6.97 10.15 3.31
C SER A 57 7.84 10.96 2.36
N GLU A 58 7.95 10.54 1.09
CA GLU A 58 8.83 11.16 0.09
C GLU A 58 8.20 11.08 -1.30
N ASN A 59 8.55 12.03 -2.18
CA ASN A 59 8.23 11.93 -3.61
C ASN A 59 8.95 10.72 -4.23
N VAL A 60 8.24 9.94 -5.05
CA VAL A 60 8.76 8.74 -5.72
C VAL A 60 10.02 9.01 -6.54
N GLN A 61 10.19 10.21 -7.09
CA GLN A 61 11.34 10.61 -7.92
C GLN A 61 12.61 10.83 -7.10
N ASP A 62 12.47 11.14 -5.80
CA ASP A 62 13.59 11.42 -4.90
C ASP A 62 14.06 10.16 -4.15
N VAL A 63 13.31 9.06 -4.23
CA VAL A 63 13.67 7.81 -3.55
C VAL A 63 14.77 7.08 -4.34
N PRO A 64 15.95 6.84 -3.77
CA PRO A 64 17.07 6.21 -4.48
C PRO A 64 16.94 4.67 -4.55
N ILE A 65 15.73 4.16 -4.81
CA ILE A 65 15.47 2.72 -5.00
C ILE A 65 14.57 2.49 -6.21
N ALA A 66 14.67 1.29 -6.80
CA ALA A 66 13.84 0.91 -7.94
C ALA A 66 12.40 0.58 -7.52
N ILE A 67 11.58 1.62 -7.38
CA ILE A 67 10.17 1.53 -6.98
C ILE A 67 9.22 1.59 -8.17
N THR A 68 8.06 0.92 -8.04
CA THR A 68 6.89 1.14 -8.89
C THR A 68 5.71 1.40 -7.95
N ALA A 69 5.03 2.53 -8.11
CA ALA A 69 3.87 2.88 -7.30
C ALA A 69 2.62 3.00 -8.18
N VAL A 70 1.52 2.40 -7.72
CA VAL A 70 0.22 2.43 -8.41
C VAL A 70 -0.81 2.98 -7.44
N SER A 71 -1.50 4.07 -7.83
CA SER A 71 -2.52 4.70 -6.99
C SER A 71 -3.80 3.86 -6.93
N GLY A 72 -4.57 4.01 -5.85
CA GLY A 72 -5.88 3.37 -5.68
C GLY A 72 -6.84 3.66 -6.83
N ALA A 73 -6.91 4.92 -7.27
CA ALA A 73 -7.71 5.31 -8.43
C ALA A 73 -7.31 4.55 -9.71
N ALA A 74 -6.01 4.38 -9.96
CA ALA A 74 -5.52 3.62 -11.12
C ALA A 74 -5.79 2.12 -10.99
N LEU A 75 -5.75 1.55 -9.77
CA LEU A 75 -6.13 0.16 -9.53
C LEU A 75 -7.62 -0.04 -9.81
N GLN A 76 -8.47 0.89 -9.36
CA GLN A 76 -9.90 0.83 -9.55
C GLN A 76 -10.31 0.97 -11.03
N GLU A 77 -9.71 1.92 -11.75
CA GLU A 77 -9.94 2.11 -13.20
C GLU A 77 -9.57 0.85 -14.01
N LYS A 78 -8.50 0.16 -13.59
CA LYS A 78 -8.02 -1.08 -14.24
C LYS A 78 -8.76 -2.34 -13.78
N GLY A 79 -9.68 -2.24 -12.81
CA GLY A 79 -10.36 -3.40 -12.23
C GLY A 79 -9.42 -4.37 -11.50
N ILE A 80 -8.30 -3.88 -10.98
CA ILE A 80 -7.33 -4.66 -10.23
C ILE A 80 -7.82 -4.77 -8.79
N THR A 81 -8.30 -5.95 -8.42
CA THR A 81 -9.03 -6.18 -7.17
C THR A 81 -8.27 -7.03 -6.15
N ASP A 82 -7.20 -7.73 -6.55
CA ASP A 82 -6.37 -8.53 -5.67
C ASP A 82 -4.88 -8.39 -5.99
N VAL A 83 -4.02 -8.87 -5.08
CA VAL A 83 -2.57 -8.79 -5.26
C VAL A 83 -2.10 -9.52 -6.52
N ALA A 84 -2.68 -10.66 -6.87
CA ALA A 84 -2.30 -11.41 -8.06
C ALA A 84 -2.51 -10.60 -9.36
N ALA A 85 -3.57 -9.79 -9.43
CA ALA A 85 -3.89 -8.93 -10.57
C ALA A 85 -2.89 -7.78 -10.78
N LEU A 86 -2.00 -7.49 -9.81
CA LEU A 86 -0.93 -6.50 -9.96
C LEU A 86 0.25 -6.94 -10.84
N ALA A 87 0.34 -8.23 -11.21
CA ALA A 87 1.52 -8.79 -11.88
C ALA A 87 1.96 -8.01 -13.14
N GLY A 88 1.03 -7.38 -13.85
CA GLY A 88 1.30 -6.60 -15.07
C GLY A 88 1.70 -5.13 -14.84
N GLN A 89 1.68 -4.62 -13.60
CA GLN A 89 1.90 -3.21 -13.34
C GLN A 89 3.39 -2.84 -13.14
N ALA A 90 4.25 -3.83 -12.89
CA ALA A 90 5.66 -3.60 -12.62
C ALA A 90 6.53 -4.60 -13.40
N PRO A 91 7.64 -4.15 -14.01
CA PRO A 91 8.52 -5.03 -14.76
C PRO A 91 9.25 -6.01 -13.83
N SER A 92 9.47 -7.22 -14.34
CA SER A 92 10.14 -8.31 -13.61
C SER A 92 9.43 -8.70 -12.30
N VAL A 93 8.12 -8.53 -12.25
CA VAL A 93 7.25 -8.97 -11.15
C VAL A 93 6.34 -10.08 -11.68
N THR A 94 6.15 -11.12 -10.88
CA THR A 94 5.18 -12.18 -11.16
C THR A 94 4.44 -12.46 -9.87
N LEU A 95 3.13 -12.29 -9.90
CA LEU A 95 2.22 -12.53 -8.78
C LEU A 95 1.18 -13.52 -9.28
N LYS A 96 1.04 -14.64 -8.58
CA LYS A 96 0.11 -15.70 -8.98
C LYS A 96 -0.65 -16.21 -7.79
N SER A 97 -1.96 -16.11 -7.84
CA SER A 97 -2.85 -16.81 -6.93
C SER A 97 -2.82 -18.33 -7.22
N THR A 98 -2.88 -19.14 -6.16
CA THR A 98 -2.87 -20.60 -6.25
C THR A 98 -3.79 -21.22 -5.20
N ALA A 99 -4.40 -22.35 -5.54
CA ALA A 99 -5.26 -23.15 -4.66
C ALA A 99 -4.50 -24.24 -3.89
N ALA A 100 -3.17 -24.10 -3.76
CA ALA A 100 -2.28 -25.13 -3.22
C ALA A 100 -2.56 -25.52 -1.77
N PHE A 101 -3.18 -24.63 -0.99
CA PHE A 101 -3.54 -24.86 0.40
C PHE A 101 -5.06 -24.93 0.57
N GLY A 102 -5.58 -26.13 0.84
CA GLY A 102 -7.00 -26.36 1.12
C GLY A 102 -7.96 -25.95 0.01
N GLY A 103 -7.50 -25.83 -1.24
CA GLY A 103 -8.31 -25.38 -2.38
C GLY A 103 -8.57 -23.87 -2.43
N SER A 104 -8.02 -23.09 -1.49
CA SER A 104 -8.21 -21.64 -1.41
C SER A 104 -7.23 -20.87 -2.28
N THR A 105 -7.74 -19.94 -3.10
CA THR A 105 -6.97 -19.01 -3.95
C THR A 105 -6.27 -17.90 -3.16
N ALA A 106 -6.39 -17.87 -1.84
CA ALA A 106 -5.75 -16.89 -0.97
C ALA A 106 -4.22 -17.06 -0.88
N THR A 107 -3.66 -18.15 -1.44
CA THR A 107 -2.21 -18.35 -1.46
C THR A 107 -1.59 -17.56 -2.61
N LEU A 108 -0.54 -16.80 -2.33
CA LEU A 108 0.17 -15.99 -3.33
C LEU A 108 1.59 -16.53 -3.56
N TYR A 109 1.93 -16.78 -4.82
CA TYR A 109 3.30 -16.98 -5.26
C TYR A 109 3.82 -15.70 -5.86
N SER A 110 4.82 -15.12 -5.20
CA SER A 110 5.41 -13.84 -5.57
C SER A 110 6.86 -14.03 -5.98
N TYR A 111 7.20 -13.50 -7.16
CA TYR A 111 8.56 -13.42 -7.66
C TYR A 111 8.86 -12.00 -8.11
N ILE A 112 10.02 -11.48 -7.73
CA ILE A 112 10.53 -10.21 -8.24
C ILE A 112 11.99 -10.41 -8.65
N ARG A 113 12.30 -10.15 -9.93
CA ARG A 113 13.61 -10.43 -10.55
C ARG A 113 14.07 -11.89 -10.37
N GLY A 114 13.14 -12.84 -10.49
CA GLY A 114 13.40 -14.27 -10.33
C GLY A 114 13.57 -14.76 -8.89
N ILE A 115 13.60 -13.86 -7.90
CA ILE A 115 13.63 -14.20 -6.48
C ILE A 115 12.21 -14.29 -5.96
N GLY A 116 11.85 -15.41 -5.36
CA GLY A 116 10.51 -15.67 -4.87
C GLY A 116 10.36 -17.07 -4.30
N GLN A 117 9.14 -17.43 -3.93
CA GLN A 117 8.82 -18.74 -3.36
C GLN A 117 7.47 -19.24 -3.84
N ASN A 118 7.41 -20.52 -4.20
CA ASN A 118 6.20 -21.29 -4.53
C ASN A 118 5.92 -22.41 -3.52
N ASP A 119 6.59 -22.41 -2.38
CA ASP A 119 6.31 -23.31 -1.27
C ASP A 119 5.46 -22.58 -0.22
N PHE A 120 4.44 -23.27 0.28
CA PHE A 120 3.55 -22.79 1.34
C PHE A 120 3.92 -23.37 2.72
N ALA A 121 5.01 -24.14 2.82
CA ALA A 121 5.50 -24.69 4.07
C ALA A 121 5.82 -23.60 5.11
N PHE A 122 5.41 -23.84 6.36
CA PHE A 122 5.52 -22.87 7.45
C PHE A 122 6.95 -22.61 7.94
N ASN A 123 7.91 -23.46 7.56
CA ASN A 123 9.31 -23.35 7.97
C ASN A 123 10.19 -22.59 6.97
N VAL A 124 9.59 -22.00 5.92
CA VAL A 124 10.34 -21.26 4.90
C VAL A 124 9.82 -19.82 4.81
N GLU A 125 10.75 -18.88 4.74
CA GLU A 125 10.48 -17.44 4.63
C GLU A 125 10.31 -17.05 3.15
N PRO A 126 9.24 -16.31 2.78
CA PRO A 126 9.05 -15.87 1.40
C PRO A 126 10.19 -15.00 0.87
N GLY A 127 10.65 -15.24 -0.36
CA GLY A 127 11.69 -14.41 -1.01
C GLY A 127 11.23 -12.98 -1.35
N VAL A 128 9.92 -12.75 -1.37
CA VAL A 128 9.28 -11.44 -1.55
C VAL A 128 8.41 -11.18 -0.33
N GLY A 129 8.70 -10.11 0.41
CA GLY A 129 7.94 -9.75 1.58
C GLY A 129 6.72 -8.90 1.24
N LEU A 130 5.55 -9.30 1.72
CA LEU A 130 4.30 -8.55 1.54
C LEU A 130 4.00 -7.77 2.82
N TYR A 131 3.62 -6.50 2.68
CA TYR A 131 3.29 -5.61 3.79
C TYR A 131 1.93 -4.98 3.55
N VAL A 132 1.08 -4.99 4.57
CA VAL A 132 -0.20 -4.28 4.55
C VAL A 132 -0.16 -3.26 5.69
N ASP A 133 -0.30 -1.98 5.35
CA ASP A 133 -0.19 -0.85 6.28
C ASP A 133 1.08 -0.88 7.15
N GLY A 134 2.17 -1.39 6.57
CA GLY A 134 3.46 -1.50 7.23
C GLY A 134 3.65 -2.75 8.10
N VAL A 135 2.64 -3.63 8.19
CA VAL A 135 2.70 -4.92 8.88
C VAL A 135 3.12 -6.02 7.90
N TYR A 136 4.14 -6.78 8.26
CA TYR A 136 4.68 -7.86 7.43
C TYR A 136 3.81 -9.12 7.47
N LEU A 137 3.46 -9.64 6.29
CA LEU A 137 2.84 -10.95 6.11
C LEU A 137 3.93 -12.00 5.83
N ALA A 138 4.30 -12.73 6.88
CA ALA A 138 5.39 -13.71 6.85
C ALA A 138 5.07 -15.02 6.09
N ARG A 139 3.86 -15.15 5.53
CA ARG A 139 3.37 -16.40 4.92
C ARG A 139 2.69 -16.12 3.60
N ASN A 140 2.88 -17.03 2.65
CA ASN A 140 2.23 -16.98 1.34
C ASN A 140 0.73 -17.33 1.42
N ILE A 141 0.31 -18.12 2.41
CA ILE A 141 -1.10 -18.43 2.66
C ILE A 141 -1.77 -17.19 3.22
N GLY A 142 -2.83 -16.71 2.55
CA GLY A 142 -3.53 -15.48 2.91
C GLY A 142 -2.85 -14.20 2.40
N ALA A 143 -1.78 -14.31 1.60
CA ALA A 143 -1.08 -13.17 1.03
C ALA A 143 -1.73 -12.64 -0.27
N ASN A 144 -2.63 -13.40 -0.91
CA ASN A 144 -3.45 -12.83 -1.99
C ASN A 144 -4.63 -12.10 -1.35
N VAL A 145 -4.39 -10.87 -0.90
CA VAL A 145 -5.38 -10.01 -0.27
C VAL A 145 -6.10 -9.15 -1.29
N ASP A 146 -7.32 -8.74 -0.93
CA ASP A 146 -8.09 -7.80 -1.74
C ASP A 146 -7.47 -6.39 -1.68
N LEU A 147 -7.59 -5.66 -2.77
CA LEU A 147 -7.06 -4.30 -2.95
C LEU A 147 -8.14 -3.23 -2.91
N LEU A 148 -9.31 -3.56 -2.36
CA LEU A 148 -10.40 -2.62 -2.16
C LEU A 148 -9.99 -1.58 -1.12
N ASP A 149 -10.40 -0.32 -1.35
CA ASP A 149 -10.17 0.79 -0.43
C ASP A 149 -8.69 1.03 -0.07
N LEU A 150 -7.78 0.84 -1.02
CA LEU A 150 -6.37 1.21 -0.88
C LEU A 150 -6.08 2.61 -1.44
N ASP A 151 -5.21 3.34 -0.77
CA ASP A 151 -4.61 4.57 -1.30
C ASP A 151 -3.64 4.27 -2.44
N ARG A 152 -2.81 3.23 -2.28
CA ARG A 152 -1.81 2.81 -3.27
C ARG A 152 -1.16 1.47 -2.95
N VAL A 153 -0.47 0.96 -3.97
CA VAL A 153 0.46 -0.16 -3.90
C VAL A 153 1.86 0.31 -4.28
N GLU A 154 2.87 -0.09 -3.49
CA GLU A 154 4.28 0.19 -3.75
C GLU A 154 5.05 -1.13 -3.94
N VAL A 155 5.73 -1.28 -5.07
CA VAL A 155 6.60 -2.43 -5.39
C VAL A 155 8.06 -2.01 -5.32
N LEU A 156 8.79 -2.48 -4.32
CA LEU A 156 10.20 -2.17 -4.08
C LEU A 156 11.05 -3.33 -4.59
N LYS A 157 11.91 -3.05 -5.58
CA LYS A 157 12.75 -4.06 -6.23
C LYS A 157 14.19 -3.95 -5.73
N GLY A 158 14.81 -5.11 -5.47
CA GLY A 158 16.19 -5.20 -4.99
C GLY A 158 16.31 -5.23 -3.47
N PRO A 159 17.54 -5.36 -2.93
CA PRO A 159 17.78 -5.48 -1.49
C PRO A 159 17.31 -4.24 -0.72
N GLN A 160 16.41 -4.42 0.25
CA GLN A 160 15.83 -3.33 1.04
C GLN A 160 16.53 -3.03 2.38
N GLY A 161 17.77 -3.50 2.57
CA GLY A 161 18.50 -3.32 3.83
C GLY A 161 17.76 -3.92 5.03
N THR A 162 17.99 -3.37 6.23
CA THR A 162 17.42 -3.84 7.51
C THR A 162 16.18 -3.05 7.96
N LEU A 163 15.59 -2.24 7.09
CA LEU A 163 14.44 -1.38 7.41
C LEU A 163 13.09 -2.15 7.48
N PHE A 164 13.15 -3.46 7.19
CA PHE A 164 12.02 -4.35 6.93
C PHE A 164 12.30 -5.72 7.54
#